data_AF-A0A221K5T4-F1
#
_entry.id   AF-A0A221K5T4-F1
#
_cell.length_a   1.000
_cell.length_b   1.000
_cell.length_c   1.000
_cell.angle_alpha   90.00
_cell.angle_beta   90.00
_cell.angle_gamma   90.00
#
_symmetry.space_group_name_H-M   'P 1'
#
loop_
_entity.id
_entity.type
_entity.pdbx_description
1 polymer ?
#
loop_
_entity_poly.entity_id
_entity_poly.type
_entity_poly.pdbx_seq_one_letter_code
_entity_poly.pdbx_strand_id
1 'polypeptide(L)'
;MYFESNRSSRDGMIAVGSVVINRVQSDAFPNTICGVVSQKNQFAPGVMTKEMGSRSAPLAKAAAQSVYSGERHPDIAGAKFFHAAWYQAPYNNMHYVLTTGGNAFYEKRRPENVTSPAPLQATEGITRR
;
A
#
# COMPACT_ATOMS: atom_id res chain seq x y z
N MET A 1 4.88 2.87 5.01
CA MET A 1 5.73 2.04 4.12
C MET A 1 6.52 1.01 4.93
N TYR A 2 7.54 1.37 5.71
CA TYR A 2 8.39 0.42 6.45
C TYR A 2 7.67 -0.57 7.40
N PHE A 3 6.64 -0.13 8.12
CA PHE A 3 5.86 -0.98 9.03
C PHE A 3 4.70 -1.70 8.37
N GLU A 4 4.40 -1.35 7.12
CA GLU A 4 3.18 -1.78 6.41
C GLU A 4 3.46 -2.83 5.36
N SER A 5 4.73 -3.12 5.07
CA SER A 5 5.15 -4.08 4.06
C SER A 5 6.31 -4.92 4.56
N ASN A 6 6.62 -6.00 3.86
CA ASN A 6 7.87 -6.69 4.04
C ASN A 6 9.04 -5.70 3.86
N ARG A 7 9.92 -5.63 4.87
CA ARG A 7 11.00 -4.64 4.97
C ARG A 7 12.12 -4.83 3.95
N SER A 8 12.15 -5.98 3.27
CA SER A 8 13.07 -6.25 2.15
C SER A 8 12.43 -6.03 0.78
N SER A 9 11.11 -5.81 0.69
CA SER A 9 10.40 -5.66 -0.59
C SER A 9 10.27 -4.18 -0.96
N ARG A 10 10.96 -3.77 -2.03
CA ARG A 10 10.81 -2.43 -2.60
C ARG A 10 9.41 -2.26 -3.19
N ASP A 11 8.92 -3.26 -3.94
CA ASP A 11 7.59 -3.24 -4.54
C ASP A 11 6.49 -3.05 -3.49
N GLY A 12 6.57 -3.76 -2.37
CA GLY A 12 5.72 -3.57 -1.21
C GLY A 12 5.74 -2.15 -0.67
N MET A 13 6.94 -1.56 -0.52
CA MET A 13 7.06 -0.19 -0.05
C MET A 13 6.44 0.80 -1.05
N ILE A 14 6.76 0.70 -2.34
CA ILE A 14 6.22 1.57 -3.40
C ILE A 14 4.70 1.41 -3.51
N ALA A 15 4.16 0.19 -3.40
CA ALA A 15 2.73 -0.09 -3.42
C ALA A 15 2.01 0.57 -2.24
N VAL A 16 2.52 0.45 -1.01
CA VAL A 16 1.97 1.16 0.16
C VAL A 16 2.06 2.68 -0.03
N GLY A 17 3.19 3.19 -0.51
CA GLY A 17 3.34 4.62 -0.79
C GLY A 17 2.35 5.11 -1.85
N SER A 18 2.10 4.30 -2.89
CA SER A 18 1.12 4.59 -3.93
C SER A 18 -0.30 4.65 -3.37
N VAL A 19 -0.68 3.75 -2.46
CA VAL A 19 -1.97 3.81 -1.74
C VAL A 19 -2.11 5.12 -0.98
N VAL A 20 -1.06 5.59 -0.29
CA VAL A 20 -1.08 6.87 0.44
C VAL A 20 -1.37 8.01 -0.52
N ILE A 21 -0.73 8.04 -1.69
CA ILE A 21 -0.99 9.10 -2.67
C ILE A 21 -2.39 8.95 -3.31
N ASN A 22 -2.84 7.74 -3.62
CA ASN A 22 -4.20 7.49 -4.11
C ASN A 22 -5.28 7.96 -3.11
N ARG A 23 -5.00 7.87 -1.81
CA ARG A 23 -5.86 8.44 -0.77
C ARG A 23 -5.80 9.97 -0.78
N VAL A 24 -4.61 10.58 -0.79
CA VAL A 24 -4.44 12.04 -0.86
C VAL A 24 -5.20 12.66 -2.05
N GLN A 25 -5.23 11.96 -3.19
CA GLN A 25 -5.90 12.40 -4.42
C GLN A 25 -7.42 12.14 -4.45
N SER A 26 -7.99 11.58 -3.38
CA SER A 26 -9.38 11.13 -3.33
C SER A 26 -10.16 11.91 -2.29
N ASP A 27 -11.33 12.44 -2.68
CA ASP A 27 -12.20 13.24 -1.80
C ASP A 27 -12.69 12.49 -0.54
N ALA A 28 -12.64 11.15 -0.56
CA ALA A 28 -12.97 10.29 0.56
C ALA A 28 -11.92 10.26 1.70
N PHE A 29 -10.76 10.90 1.53
CA PHE A 29 -9.65 10.88 2.49
C PHE A 29 -9.07 12.28 2.72
N PRO A 30 -8.26 12.49 3.78
CA PRO A 30 -7.52 13.72 3.95
C PRO A 30 -6.62 14.03 2.75
N ASN A 31 -6.53 15.30 2.37
CA ASN A 31 -5.80 15.79 1.20
C ASN A 31 -4.30 16.05 1.46
N THR A 32 -3.73 15.51 2.55
CA THR A 32 -2.31 15.62 2.87
C THR A 32 -1.74 14.28 3.27
N ILE A 33 -0.45 14.05 2.98
CA ILE A 33 0.25 12.80 3.35
C ILE A 33 0.14 12.57 4.86
N CYS A 34 0.47 13.58 5.67
CA CYS A 34 0.37 13.51 7.14
C CYS A 34 -1.06 13.22 7.61
N GLY A 35 -2.06 13.85 6.98
CA GLY A 35 -3.46 13.59 7.28
C GLY A 35 -3.85 12.14 7.01
N VAL A 36 -3.39 11.55 5.91
CA VAL A 36 -3.64 10.14 5.58
C VAL A 36 -2.92 9.19 6.55
N VAL A 37 -1.62 9.37 6.76
CA VAL A 37 -0.84 8.42 7.58
C VAL A 37 -1.17 8.47 9.08
N SER A 38 -1.76 9.58 9.55
CA SER A 38 -2.18 9.73 10.94
C SER A 38 -3.60 9.24 11.23
N GLN A 39 -4.35 8.77 10.21
CA GLN A 39 -5.70 8.26 10.42
C GLN A 39 -5.72 7.09 11.41
N LYS A 40 -6.59 7.19 12.43
CA LYS A 40 -6.72 6.20 13.50
C LYS A 40 -6.96 4.80 12.92
N ASN A 41 -6.18 3.83 13.40
CA ASN A 41 -6.26 2.41 13.03
C ASN A 41 -6.08 2.10 11.53
N GLN A 42 -5.52 3.01 10.73
CA GLN A 42 -5.27 2.77 9.29
C GLN A 42 -3.85 2.31 8.98
N PHE A 43 -2.90 2.60 9.87
CA PHE A 43 -1.49 2.28 9.77
C PHE A 43 -0.99 1.74 11.12
N ALA A 44 0.20 1.15 11.13
CA ALA A 44 0.80 0.54 12.31
C ALA A 44 0.81 1.50 13.52
N PRO A 45 0.55 1.00 14.74
CA PRO A 45 0.63 1.81 15.95
C PRO A 45 1.99 2.50 16.07
N GLY A 46 1.96 3.81 16.29
CA GLY A 46 3.18 4.63 16.39
C GLY A 46 3.87 4.92 15.06
N VAL A 47 3.22 4.76 13.89
CA VAL A 47 3.82 5.03 12.56
C VAL A 47 4.48 6.42 12.46
N MET A 48 4.01 7.40 13.22
CA MET A 48 4.54 8.78 13.24
C MET A 48 5.74 8.98 14.17
N THR A 49 5.96 8.08 15.14
CA THR A 49 6.91 8.29 16.24
C THR A 49 7.93 7.17 16.39
N LYS A 50 7.63 5.98 15.86
CA LYS A 50 8.46 4.79 16.01
C LYS A 50 9.66 4.85 15.08
N GLU A 51 10.84 4.64 15.64
CA GLU A 51 12.07 4.60 14.87
C GLU A 51 12.13 3.37 13.94
N MET A 52 12.70 3.57 12.76
CA MET A 52 12.99 2.49 11.81
C MET A 52 14.28 1.79 12.19
N GLY A 53 14.32 0.46 12.07
CA GLY A 53 15.55 -0.31 12.27
C GLY A 53 16.59 -0.04 11.18
N SER A 54 17.88 -0.07 11.56
CA SER A 54 18.99 0.43 10.73
C SER A 54 19.18 -0.26 9.38
N ARG A 55 18.95 -1.58 9.27
CA ARG A 55 19.29 -2.34 8.05
C ARG A 55 18.37 -2.04 6.86
N SER A 56 17.07 -1.83 7.09
CA SER A 56 16.08 -1.60 6.02
C SER A 56 15.64 -0.14 5.91
N ALA A 57 16.05 0.72 6.85
CA ALA A 57 15.76 2.16 6.79
C ALA A 57 16.25 2.86 5.51
N PRO A 58 17.46 2.55 4.95
CA PRO A 58 17.89 3.16 3.69
C PRO A 58 16.98 2.81 2.51
N LEU A 59 16.50 1.56 2.44
CA LEU A 59 15.56 1.13 1.40
C LEU A 59 14.21 1.86 1.53
N ALA A 60 13.69 1.95 2.75
CA ALA A 60 12.44 2.66 3.00
C ALA A 60 12.53 4.15 2.68
N LYS A 61 13.65 4.80 3.03
CA LYS A 61 13.89 6.20 2.67
C LYS A 61 13.95 6.39 1.16
N ALA A 62 14.70 5.54 0.44
CA ALA A 62 14.80 5.60 -1.01
C ALA A 62 13.42 5.41 -1.68
N ALA A 63 12.66 4.39 -1.27
CA ALA A 63 11.32 4.14 -1.80
C ALA A 63 10.37 5.32 -1.51
N ALA A 64 10.43 5.91 -0.32
CA ALA A 64 9.62 7.08 0.04
C ALA A 64 9.98 8.30 -0.83
N GLN A 65 11.26 8.54 -1.09
CA GLN A 65 11.71 9.61 -1.98
C GLN A 65 11.22 9.40 -3.42
N SER A 66 11.25 8.18 -3.93
CA SER A 66 10.76 7.90 -5.27
C SER A 66 9.24 8.10 -5.39
N VAL A 67 8.45 7.62 -4.41
CA VAL A 67 7.00 7.85 -4.38
C VAL A 67 6.68 9.35 -4.30
N TYR A 68 7.41 10.09 -3.45
CA TYR A 68 7.27 11.53 -3.33
C TYR A 68 7.60 12.24 -4.66
N SER A 69 8.55 11.72 -5.42
CA SER A 69 8.95 12.22 -6.74
C SER A 69 8.01 11.78 -7.88
N GLY A 70 6.96 10.99 -7.58
CA GLY A 70 5.95 10.58 -8.54
C GLY A 70 5.95 9.11 -8.94
N GLU A 71 6.90 8.29 -8.47
CA GLU A 71 6.90 6.85 -8.77
C GLU A 71 5.66 6.18 -8.18
N ARG A 72 4.99 5.35 -8.96
CA ARG A 72 3.92 4.47 -8.51
C ARG A 72 4.25 3.04 -8.90
N HIS A 73 3.74 2.09 -8.12
CA HIS A 73 3.84 0.69 -8.51
C HIS A 73 2.95 0.49 -9.75
N PRO A 74 3.46 -0.09 -10.85
CA PRO A 74 2.76 -0.11 -12.14
C PRO A 74 1.37 -0.76 -12.07
N ASP A 75 1.25 -1.83 -11.26
CA ASP A 75 0.00 -2.58 -11.14
C ASP A 75 -0.91 -2.12 -9.98
N ILE A 76 -0.58 -1.01 -9.28
CA ILE A 76 -1.38 -0.58 -8.11
C ILE A 76 -2.75 0.00 -8.48
N ALA A 77 -2.91 0.42 -9.75
CA ALA A 77 -4.11 1.07 -10.26
C ALA A 77 -4.65 2.15 -9.28
N GLY A 78 -5.96 2.17 -9.03
CA GLY A 78 -6.61 3.08 -8.11
C GLY A 78 -6.73 2.55 -6.67
N ALA A 79 -5.98 1.51 -6.29
CA ALA A 79 -6.13 0.88 -4.98
C ALA A 79 -5.89 1.87 -3.84
N LYS A 80 -6.79 1.87 -2.87
CA LYS A 80 -6.74 2.70 -1.65
C LYS A 80 -6.72 1.86 -0.38
N PHE A 81 -6.76 0.53 -0.53
CA PHE A 81 -6.87 -0.42 0.56
C PHE A 81 -5.91 -1.58 0.35
N PHE A 82 -5.47 -2.15 1.46
CA PHE A 82 -4.67 -3.36 1.47
C PHE A 82 -4.86 -4.09 2.80
N HIS A 83 -4.53 -5.37 2.81
CA HIS A 83 -4.35 -6.16 4.02
C HIS A 83 -3.23 -7.18 3.79
N ALA A 84 -2.77 -7.84 4.86
CA ALA A 84 -1.81 -8.93 4.73
C ALA A 84 -2.36 -10.02 3.80
N ALA A 85 -1.56 -10.53 2.86
CA ALA A 85 -2.03 -11.40 1.78
C ALA A 85 -2.65 -12.72 2.27
N TRP A 86 -2.30 -13.16 3.48
CA TRP A 86 -2.85 -14.36 4.11
C TRP A 86 -4.19 -14.12 4.83
N TYR A 87 -4.59 -12.86 5.05
CA TYR A 87 -5.83 -12.53 5.73
C TYR A 87 -7.04 -12.75 4.82
N GLN A 88 -8.02 -13.50 5.31
CA GLN A 88 -9.29 -13.73 4.62
C GLN A 88 -10.31 -12.67 5.03
N ALA A 89 -10.52 -11.70 4.15
CA ALA A 89 -11.50 -10.64 4.38
C ALA A 89 -12.92 -11.12 4.06
N PRO A 90 -13.91 -10.93 4.96
CA PRO A 90 -15.29 -11.41 4.78
C PRO A 90 -16.15 -10.49 3.87
N TYR A 91 -15.53 -9.67 3.02
CA TYR A 91 -16.24 -8.67 2.20
C TYR A 91 -16.29 -9.08 0.73
N ASN A 92 -17.45 -8.91 0.10
CA ASN A 92 -17.68 -9.22 -1.32
C ASN A 92 -17.44 -8.03 -2.26
N ASN A 93 -16.96 -6.90 -1.73
CA ASN A 93 -16.82 -5.63 -2.46
C ASN A 93 -15.36 -5.28 -2.76
N MET A 94 -14.47 -6.27 -2.70
CA MET A 94 -13.02 -6.11 -2.84
C MET A 94 -12.58 -6.58 -4.23
N HIS A 95 -12.06 -5.65 -5.03
CA HIS A 95 -11.47 -5.94 -6.34
C HIS A 95 -9.95 -5.88 -6.23
N TYR A 96 -9.30 -7.03 -6.17
CA TYR A 96 -7.85 -7.14 -6.00
C TYR A 96 -7.12 -6.82 -7.31
N VAL A 97 -6.11 -5.96 -7.21
CA VAL A 97 -5.32 -5.47 -8.37
C VAL A 97 -3.85 -5.87 -8.29
N LEU A 98 -3.34 -6.15 -7.09
CA LEU A 98 -1.93 -6.46 -6.87
C LEU A 98 -1.74 -7.25 -5.57
N THR A 99 -0.82 -8.22 -5.58
CA THR A 99 -0.25 -8.79 -4.36
C THR A 99 1.26 -8.60 -4.39
N THR A 100 1.83 -7.93 -3.40
CA THR A 100 3.28 -7.69 -3.29
C THR A 100 3.65 -7.29 -1.87
N GLY A 101 4.90 -7.48 -1.48
CA GLY A 101 5.43 -7.10 -0.17
C GLY A 101 4.72 -7.76 1.00
N GLY A 102 4.08 -8.91 0.78
CA GLY A 102 3.26 -9.61 1.78
C GLY A 102 1.84 -9.07 1.93
N ASN A 103 1.38 -8.15 1.09
CA ASN A 103 0.03 -7.58 1.12
C ASN A 103 -0.74 -7.83 -0.17
N ALA A 104 -2.06 -7.88 -0.06
CA ALA A 104 -2.99 -7.83 -1.17
C ALA A 104 -3.64 -6.44 -1.21
N PHE A 105 -3.55 -5.77 -2.35
CA PHE A 105 -4.05 -4.42 -2.61
C PHE A 105 -5.31 -4.48 -3.45
N TYR A 106 -6.30 -3.64 -3.10
CA TYR A 106 -7.61 -3.71 -3.70
C TYR A 106 -8.32 -2.35 -3.74
N GLU A 107 -9.27 -2.27 -4.67
CA GLU A 107 -10.28 -1.23 -4.76
C GLU A 107 -11.58 -1.73 -4.13
N LYS A 108 -12.33 -0.82 -3.49
CA LYS A 108 -13.72 -1.12 -3.13
C LYS A 108 -14.62 -0.79 -4.30
N ARG A 109 -15.37 -1.77 -4.79
CA ARG A 109 -16.33 -1.62 -5.91
C ARG A 109 -17.69 -2.14 -5.47
N ARG A 110 -18.76 -1.78 -6.18
CA ARG A 110 -20.05 -2.47 -5.97
C ARG A 110 -19.86 -3.97 -6.23
N PRO A 111 -20.49 -4.88 -5.45
CA PRO A 111 -20.24 -6.31 -5.58
C PRO A 111 -20.38 -6.85 -7.01
N GLU A 112 -21.37 -6.36 -7.77
CA GLU A 112 -21.62 -6.71 -9.16
C GLU A 112 -20.49 -6.33 -10.13
N ASN A 113 -19.61 -5.39 -9.73
CA ASN A 113 -18.48 -4.91 -10.53
C ASN A 113 -17.14 -5.53 -10.10
N VAL A 114 -17.16 -6.50 -9.17
CA VAL A 114 -15.95 -7.21 -8.72
C VAL A 114 -15.66 -8.37 -9.66
N THR A 115 -14.64 -8.21 -10.51
CA THR A 115 -14.14 -9.28 -11.40
C THR A 115 -12.89 -10.01 -10.88
N SER A 116 -12.32 -9.54 -9.76
CA SER A 116 -11.11 -10.11 -9.13
C SER A 116 -11.38 -10.23 -7.62
N PRO A 117 -12.03 -11.31 -7.17
CA PRO A 117 -12.55 -11.45 -5.81
C PRO A 117 -11.55 -12.07 -4.82
N ALA A 118 -10.38 -12.51 -5.29
CA ALA A 118 -9.35 -13.13 -4.47
C ALA A 118 -7.99 -12.46 -4.68
N PRO A 119 -7.10 -12.46 -3.67
CA PRO A 119 -5.73 -11.97 -3.83
C PRO A 119 -5.04 -12.60 -5.04
N LEU A 120 -4.34 -11.78 -5.83
CA LEU A 120 -3.56 -12.23 -6.97
C LEU A 120 -2.29 -12.96 -6.53
N GLN A 121 -1.63 -13.64 -7.47
CA GLN A 121 -0.28 -14.17 -7.25
C GLN A 121 0.67 -13.03 -6.88
N ALA A 122 1.58 -13.31 -5.93
CA ALA A 122 2.54 -12.32 -5.48
C ALA A 122 3.57 -12.00 -6.58
N THR A 123 3.78 -10.70 -6.82
CA THR A 123 4.76 -10.18 -7.77
C THR A 123 5.79 -9.32 -7.04
N GLU A 124 7.07 -9.49 -7.36
CA GLU A 124 8.21 -8.77 -6.78
C GLU A 124 9.24 -8.46 -7.87
N GLY A 125 10.06 -7.43 -7.68
CA GLY A 125 11.19 -7.10 -8.54
C GLY A 125 10.85 -6.30 -9.80
N ILE A 126 9.67 -5.68 -9.86
CA ILE A 126 9.21 -4.97 -11.07
C ILE A 126 9.38 -3.45 -10.97
N THR A 127 9.36 -2.90 -9.75
CA THR A 127 9.69 -1.49 -9.50
C THR A 127 11.21 -1.32 -9.44
N ARG A 128 11.78 -0.53 -10.36
CA ARG A 128 13.23 -0.32 -10.48
C ARG A 128 13.69 0.93 -9.73
N ARG A 129 14.98 0.98 -9.38
CA ARG A 129 15.64 2.21 -8.93
C ARG A 129 15.92 3.14 -10.10
#